data_AF-A0A1B6I457-F1
#
_entry.id   AF-A0A1B6I457-F1
#
_cell.length_a   1.000
_cell.length_b   1.000
_cell.length_c   1.000
_cell.angle_alpha   90.00
_cell.angle_beta   90.00
_cell.angle_gamma   90.00
#
_symmetry.space_group_name_H-M   'P 1'
#
loop_
_entity.id
_entity.type
_entity.pdbx_description
1 polymer ?
#
loop_
_entity_poly.entity_id
_entity_poly.type
_entity_poly.pdbx_seq_one_letter_code
_entity_poly.pdbx_strand_id
1 'polypeptide(L)'
;MQTGCIVFLHRQALAAKGMPDDLRQVLAEAIKVVNYVKSRPLQSKLLENLCEEVGALHKHLLFHTEVRWLSRGNVLSRLFSLRSEMLLFLMDSKHELSHFFSDEKWLIKLAYLADILSHLNILNSSLQGPETTILYAQDRINAFVRKLTL
;
A
#
# COMPACT_ATOMS: atom_id res chain seq x y z
N MET A 1 -12.41 -1.12 -27.42
CA MET A 1 -12.20 -0.10 -26.36
C MET A 1 -11.31 -0.69 -25.29
N GLN A 2 -9.98 -0.55 -25.41
CA GLN A 2 -9.03 -1.16 -24.44
C GLN A 2 -7.74 -0.32 -24.26
N THR A 3 -7.67 0.84 -24.91
CA THR A 3 -6.44 1.63 -25.05
C THR A 3 -6.18 2.56 -23.87
N GLY A 4 -7.21 2.97 -23.12
CA GLY A 4 -7.06 3.88 -21.96
C GLY A 4 -6.43 3.21 -20.72
N CYS A 5 -6.73 1.93 -20.48
CA CYS A 5 -6.25 1.20 -19.30
C CYS A 5 -4.73 0.93 -19.36
N ILE A 6 -4.18 0.69 -20.56
CA ILE A 6 -2.77 0.36 -20.77
C ILE A 6 -1.88 1.59 -20.55
N VAL A 7 -2.30 2.78 -20.98
CA VAL A 7 -1.51 4.03 -20.86
C VAL A 7 -1.31 4.42 -19.39
N PHE A 8 -2.32 4.24 -18.54
CA PHE A 8 -2.22 4.63 -17.14
C PHE A 8 -1.38 3.65 -16.30
N LEU A 9 -1.51 2.34 -16.54
CA LEU A 9 -0.63 1.33 -15.94
C LEU A 9 0.84 1.55 -16.33
N HIS A 10 1.09 1.94 -17.58
CA HIS A 10 2.44 2.27 -18.05
C HIS A 10 3.01 3.52 -17.34
N ARG A 11 2.19 4.58 -17.18
CA ARG A 11 2.61 5.81 -16.47
C ARG A 11 2.86 5.57 -14.98
N GLN A 12 2.10 4.70 -14.32
CA GLN A 12 2.37 4.31 -12.93
C GLN A 12 3.70 3.56 -12.79
N ALA A 13 4.00 2.63 -13.71
CA ALA A 13 5.29 1.95 -13.76
C ALA A 13 6.45 2.92 -14.03
N LEU A 14 6.22 3.98 -14.81
CA LEU A 14 7.18 5.05 -15.04
C LEU A 14 7.38 5.93 -13.79
N ALA A 15 6.31 6.25 -13.06
CA ALA A 15 6.36 7.02 -11.81
C ALA A 15 7.16 6.29 -10.72
N ALA A 16 7.05 4.96 -10.65
CA ALA A 16 7.87 4.15 -9.74
C ALA A 16 9.38 4.24 -10.04
N LYS A 17 9.79 4.55 -11.28
CA LYS A 17 11.20 4.78 -11.64
C LYS A 17 11.74 6.11 -11.14
N GLY A 18 10.87 7.10 -10.90
CA GLY A 18 11.25 8.42 -10.35
C GLY A 18 11.14 8.51 -8.83
N MET A 19 10.79 7.42 -8.14
CA MET A 19 10.67 7.40 -6.69
C MET A 19 12.05 7.52 -6.02
N PRO A 20 12.22 8.41 -5.02
CA PRO A 20 13.46 8.48 -4.24
C PRO A 20 13.86 7.11 -3.70
N ASP A 21 15.17 6.82 -3.71
CA ASP A 21 15.71 5.51 -3.33
C ASP A 21 15.29 5.10 -1.90
N ASP A 22 15.30 6.05 -0.97
CA ASP A 22 14.81 5.90 0.40
C ASP A 22 13.36 5.37 0.48
N LEU A 23 12.46 5.92 -0.34
CA LEU A 23 11.05 5.51 -0.35
C LEU A 23 10.88 4.16 -1.05
N ARG A 24 11.66 3.91 -2.10
CA ARG A 24 11.68 2.62 -2.79
C ARG A 24 12.15 1.50 -1.86
N GLN A 25 13.13 1.78 -1.01
CA GLN A 25 13.61 0.85 -0.01
C GLN A 25 12.51 0.51 1.01
N VAL A 26 11.88 1.52 1.61
CA VAL A 26 10.76 1.31 2.56
C VAL A 26 9.63 0.51 1.94
N LEU A 27 9.28 0.80 0.69
CA LEU A 27 8.27 0.03 -0.06
C LEU A 27 8.67 -1.45 -0.18
N ALA A 28 9.92 -1.73 -0.53
CA ALA A 28 10.42 -3.11 -0.66
C ALA A 28 10.42 -3.85 0.69
N GLU A 29 10.81 -3.18 1.76
CA GLU A 29 10.81 -3.73 3.13
C GLU A 29 9.39 -4.01 3.62
N ALA A 30 8.46 -3.09 3.42
CA ALA A 30 7.04 -3.28 3.76
C ALA A 30 6.45 -4.51 3.03
N ILE A 31 6.82 -4.72 1.77
CA ILE A 31 6.40 -5.91 1.01
C ILE A 31 7.00 -7.18 1.60
N LYS A 32 8.27 -7.16 2.03
CA LYS A 32 8.88 -8.32 2.72
C LYS A 32 8.11 -8.68 3.98
N VAL A 33 7.71 -7.69 4.78
CA VAL A 33 6.89 -7.90 5.98
C VAL A 33 5.55 -8.55 5.65
N VAL A 34 4.83 -8.00 4.68
CA VAL A 34 3.53 -8.55 4.25
C VAL A 34 3.68 -9.97 3.73
N ASN A 35 4.69 -10.23 2.89
CA ASN A 35 4.96 -11.55 2.33
C ASN A 35 5.33 -12.57 3.42
N TYR A 36 6.11 -12.18 4.43
CA TYR A 36 6.44 -13.06 5.54
C TYR A 36 5.17 -13.59 6.23
N VAL A 37 4.26 -12.70 6.61
CA VAL A 37 3.00 -13.08 7.28
C VAL A 37 2.08 -13.87 6.34
N LYS A 38 1.96 -13.44 5.09
CA LYS A 38 1.01 -14.02 4.13
C LYS A 38 1.47 -15.32 3.49
N SER A 39 2.77 -15.56 3.40
CA SER A 39 3.35 -16.80 2.85
C SER A 39 3.07 -18.03 3.72
N ARG A 40 2.69 -17.82 4.99
CA ARG A 40 2.50 -18.88 5.99
C ARG A 40 1.10 -18.79 6.58
N PRO A 41 0.21 -19.76 6.31
CA PRO A 41 -1.17 -19.74 6.81
C PRO A 41 -1.25 -19.60 8.34
N LEU A 42 -0.35 -20.29 9.06
CA LEU A 42 -0.25 -20.21 10.52
C LEU A 42 0.08 -18.80 11.01
N GLN A 43 1.02 -18.10 10.35
CA GLN A 43 1.39 -16.73 10.74
C GLN A 43 0.24 -15.75 10.49
N SER A 44 -0.47 -15.91 9.37
CA SER A 44 -1.68 -15.12 9.10
C SER A 44 -2.77 -15.35 10.15
N LYS A 45 -2.95 -16.60 10.60
CA LYS A 45 -3.94 -16.93 11.64
C LYS A 45 -3.54 -16.43 13.03
N LEU A 46 -2.26 -16.52 13.38
CA LEU A 46 -1.75 -15.98 14.65
C LEU A 46 -1.89 -14.45 14.71
N LEU A 47 -1.57 -13.75 13.62
CA LEU A 47 -1.78 -12.30 13.54
C LEU A 47 -3.26 -11.94 13.69
N GLU A 48 -4.15 -12.71 13.06
CA GLU A 48 -5.59 -12.52 13.18
C GLU A 48 -6.06 -12.65 14.63
N ASN A 49 -5.70 -13.74 15.31
CA ASN A 49 -6.06 -13.95 16.71
C ASN A 49 -5.54 -12.80 17.59
N LEU A 50 -4.28 -12.39 17.41
CA LEU A 50 -3.71 -11.24 18.12
C LEU A 50 -4.52 -9.96 17.89
N CYS A 51 -4.88 -9.68 16.63
CA CYS A 51 -5.69 -8.52 16.27
C CYS A 51 -7.09 -8.56 16.91
N GLU A 52 -7.67 -9.74 17.09
CA GLU A 52 -8.95 -9.90 17.79
C GLU A 52 -8.83 -9.64 19.29
N GLU A 53 -7.78 -10.17 19.93
CA GLU A 53 -7.53 -10.01 21.36
C GLU A 53 -7.30 -8.54 21.75
N VAL A 54 -6.56 -7.79 20.92
CA VAL A 54 -6.26 -6.37 21.16
C VAL A 54 -7.37 -5.43 20.65
N GLY A 55 -8.43 -5.96 20.03
CA GLY A 55 -9.55 -5.15 19.52
C GLY A 55 -9.20 -4.27 18.33
N ALA A 56 -8.26 -4.69 17.48
CA ALA A 56 -7.79 -3.92 16.34
C ALA A 56 -8.92 -3.65 15.32
N LEU A 57 -8.88 -2.46 14.69
CA LEU A 57 -9.84 -2.08 13.64
C LEU A 57 -9.85 -3.05 12.47
N HIS A 58 -8.69 -3.63 12.16
CA HIS A 58 -8.54 -4.61 11.10
C HIS A 58 -8.01 -5.92 11.67
N LYS A 59 -8.53 -7.05 11.19
CA LYS A 59 -8.15 -8.37 11.70
C LYS A 59 -7.23 -9.16 10.76
N HIS A 60 -7.08 -8.67 9.52
CA HIS A 60 -6.26 -9.35 8.53
C HIS A 60 -5.48 -8.34 7.68
N LEU A 61 -4.26 -8.72 7.32
CA LEU A 61 -3.57 -8.13 6.18
C LEU A 61 -4.30 -8.48 4.88
N LEU A 62 -4.25 -7.60 3.89
CA LEU A 62 -4.78 -7.90 2.55
C LEU A 62 -3.81 -8.84 1.82
N PHE A 63 -4.34 -9.83 1.08
CA PHE A 63 -3.53 -10.71 0.24
C PHE A 63 -3.28 -10.04 -1.12
N HIS A 64 -2.09 -10.23 -1.68
CA HIS A 64 -1.77 -9.78 -3.02
C HIS A 64 -2.53 -10.62 -4.04
N THR A 65 -3.50 -10.03 -4.76
CA THR A 65 -3.92 -10.55 -6.07
C THR A 65 -3.36 -9.63 -7.15
N GLU A 66 -2.97 -10.24 -8.27
CA GLU A 66 -2.17 -9.63 -9.33
C GLU A 66 -2.90 -8.53 -10.11
N VAL A 67 -3.07 -7.35 -9.49
CA VAL A 67 -3.15 -6.08 -10.22
C VAL A 67 -2.12 -5.13 -9.61
N ARG A 68 -1.01 -4.98 -10.32
CA ARG A 68 0.38 -4.90 -9.82
C ARG A 68 0.78 -3.62 -9.03
N TRP A 69 -0.09 -2.62 -8.91
CA TRP A 69 0.17 -1.37 -8.16
C TRP A 69 -1.00 -0.92 -7.27
N LEU A 70 -2.23 -1.13 -7.73
CA LEU A 70 -3.46 -0.72 -7.04
C LEU A 70 -3.66 -1.42 -5.70
N SER A 71 -3.29 -2.69 -5.61
CA SER A 71 -3.31 -3.43 -4.35
C SER A 71 -2.24 -2.95 -3.37
N ARG A 72 -1.14 -2.34 -3.83
CA ARG A 72 -0.04 -1.92 -2.97
C ARG A 72 -0.44 -0.78 -2.04
N GLY A 73 -1.19 0.21 -2.55
CA GLY A 73 -1.70 1.30 -1.70
C GLY A 73 -2.55 0.76 -0.54
N ASN A 74 -3.55 -0.05 -0.85
CA ASN A 74 -4.43 -0.65 0.16
C ASN A 74 -3.67 -1.56 1.14
N VAL A 75 -2.70 -2.34 0.65
CA VAL A 75 -1.84 -3.20 1.47
C VAL A 75 -1.00 -2.37 2.44
N LEU A 76 -0.35 -1.29 1.97
CA LEU A 76 0.44 -0.42 2.83
C LEU A 76 -0.42 0.34 3.84
N SER A 77 -1.59 0.85 3.44
CA SER A 77 -2.54 1.46 4.37
C SER A 77 -2.95 0.49 5.46
N ARG A 78 -3.25 -0.77 5.11
CA ARG A 78 -3.60 -1.82 6.08
C ARG A 78 -2.42 -2.15 6.99
N LEU A 79 -1.22 -2.29 6.43
CA LEU A 79 0.00 -2.56 7.20
C LEU A 79 0.28 -1.43 8.21
N PHE A 80 0.11 -0.17 7.78
CA PHE A 80 0.31 0.99 8.64
C PHE A 80 -0.76 1.08 9.74
N SER A 81 -2.02 0.76 9.43
CA SER A 81 -3.07 0.66 10.46
C SER A 81 -2.75 -0.39 11.51
N LEU A 82 -2.12 -1.50 11.11
CA LEU A 82 -1.75 -2.61 11.99
C LEU A 82 -0.33 -2.52 12.56
N ARG A 83 0.31 -1.36 12.49
CA ARG A 83 1.74 -1.21 12.85
C ARG A 83 2.04 -1.63 14.29
N SER A 84 1.12 -1.37 15.22
CA SER A 84 1.28 -1.71 16.63
C SER A 84 1.16 -3.22 16.87
N GLU A 85 0.17 -3.84 16.25
CA GLU A 85 -0.09 -5.27 16.28
C GLU A 85 1.04 -6.04 15.59
N MET A 86 1.54 -5.51 14.47
CA MET A 86 2.70 -6.04 13.75
C MET A 86 3.98 -5.97 14.58
N LEU A 87 4.19 -4.87 15.32
CA LEU A 87 5.32 -4.76 16.25
C LEU A 87 5.24 -5.85 17.32
N LEU A 88 4.09 -5.97 18.00
CA LEU A 88 3.88 -6.98 19.04
C LEU A 88 4.09 -8.40 18.51
N PHE A 89 3.49 -8.71 17.37
CA PHE A 89 3.59 -10.01 16.70
C PHE A 89 5.04 -10.39 16.34
N LEU A 90 5.80 -9.44 15.78
CA LEU A 90 7.19 -9.68 15.37
C LEU A 90 8.15 -9.72 16.56
N MET A 91 7.86 -8.98 17.63
CA MET A 91 8.64 -9.03 18.87
C MET A 91 8.45 -10.37 19.60
N ASP A 92 7.21 -10.88 19.69
CA ASP A 92 6.91 -12.17 20.32
C ASP A 92 7.63 -13.32 19.61
N SER A 93 7.64 -13.28 18.26
CA SER A 93 8.38 -14.23 17.44
C SER A 93 9.90 -13.95 17.33
N LYS A 94 10.41 -12.90 18.00
CA LYS A 94 11.81 -12.43 17.94
C LYS A 94 12.34 -12.27 16.51
N HIS A 95 11.47 -11.89 15.59
CA HIS A 95 11.80 -11.79 14.18
C HIS A 95 12.55 -10.49 13.88
N GLU A 96 13.56 -10.55 13.00
CA GLU A 96 14.41 -9.40 12.67
C GLU A 96 13.60 -8.21 12.14
N LEU A 97 12.51 -8.46 11.42
CA LEU A 97 11.61 -7.45 10.85
C LEU A 97 10.93 -6.54 11.88
N SER A 98 10.95 -6.90 13.18
CA SER A 98 10.38 -6.07 14.26
C SER A 98 11.01 -4.68 14.33
N HIS A 99 12.31 -4.55 14.01
CA HIS A 99 13.03 -3.27 14.12
C HIS A 99 12.42 -2.15 13.26
N PHE A 100 11.84 -2.48 12.10
CA PHE A 100 11.19 -1.50 11.22
C PHE A 100 10.03 -0.78 11.92
N PHE A 101 9.28 -1.48 12.76
CA PHE A 101 8.14 -0.92 13.47
C PHE A 101 8.53 -0.15 14.74
N SER A 102 9.81 -0.18 15.13
CA SER A 102 10.38 0.68 16.16
C SER A 102 11.10 1.91 15.58
N ASP A 103 11.35 1.95 14.27
CA ASP A 103 11.96 3.09 13.59
C ASP A 103 10.90 4.11 13.15
N GLU A 104 10.86 5.24 13.86
CA GLU A 104 9.94 6.34 13.57
C GLU A 104 10.11 6.91 12.15
N LYS A 105 11.34 7.02 11.64
CA LYS A 105 11.59 7.53 10.29
C LYS A 105 11.05 6.58 9.25
N TRP A 106 11.20 5.28 9.47
CA TRP A 106 10.63 4.25 8.61
C TRP A 106 9.11 4.32 8.61
N LEU A 107 8.48 4.45 9.78
CA LEU A 107 7.02 4.58 9.92
C LEU A 107 6.46 5.83 9.23
N ILE A 108 7.14 6.97 9.31
CA ILE A 108 6.74 8.20 8.62
C ILE A 108 6.78 7.99 7.09
N LYS A 109 7.86 7.39 6.57
CA LYS A 109 7.98 7.06 5.14
C LYS A 109 6.92 6.06 4.69
N LEU A 110 6.62 5.05 5.51
CA LEU A 110 5.54 4.09 5.26
C LEU A 110 4.17 4.79 5.23
N ALA A 111 3.89 5.68 6.18
CA ALA A 111 2.65 6.45 6.24
C ALA A 111 2.47 7.30 4.97
N TYR A 112 3.52 8.02 4.58
CA TYR A 112 3.55 8.81 3.36
C TYR A 112 3.25 7.96 2.12
N LEU A 113 3.92 6.80 2.00
CA LEU A 113 3.69 5.86 0.89
C LEU A 113 2.26 5.33 0.88
N ALA A 114 1.73 4.96 2.05
CA ALA A 114 0.36 4.46 2.18
C ALA A 114 -0.67 5.52 1.73
N ASP A 115 -0.47 6.78 2.12
CA ASP A 115 -1.35 7.88 1.78
C ASP A 115 -1.33 8.22 0.28
N ILE A 116 -0.13 8.47 -0.29
CA ILE A 116 -0.01 8.83 -1.71
C ILE A 116 -0.47 7.70 -2.63
N LEU A 117 -0.20 6.44 -2.27
CA LEU A 117 -0.63 5.29 -3.07
C LEU A 117 -2.14 5.04 -2.97
N SER A 118 -2.76 5.31 -1.81
CA SER A 118 -4.22 5.28 -1.67
C SER A 118 -4.88 6.32 -2.59
N HIS A 119 -4.35 7.54 -2.59
CA HIS A 119 -4.81 8.61 -3.47
C HIS A 119 -4.64 8.29 -4.96
N LEU A 120 -3.50 7.71 -5.36
CA LEU A 120 -3.28 7.22 -6.72
C LEU A 120 -4.22 6.08 -7.10
N ASN A 121 -4.59 5.22 -6.14
CA ASN A 121 -5.54 4.13 -6.35
C ASN A 121 -6.95 4.65 -6.61
N ILE A 122 -7.39 5.67 -5.87
CA ILE A 122 -8.67 6.37 -6.09
C ILE A 122 -8.70 7.00 -7.49
N LEU A 123 -7.65 7.74 -7.85
CA LEU A 123 -7.54 8.35 -9.18
C LEU A 123 -7.62 7.27 -10.26
N ASN A 124 -6.83 6.21 -10.14
CA ASN A 124 -6.85 5.12 -11.11
C ASN A 124 -8.24 4.50 -11.25
N SER A 125 -8.91 4.20 -10.15
CA SER A 125 -10.24 3.59 -10.15
C SER A 125 -11.26 4.50 -10.85
N SER A 126 -11.16 5.81 -10.64
CA SER A 126 -12.01 6.80 -11.33
C SER A 126 -11.78 6.87 -12.85
N LEU A 127 -10.63 6.40 -13.34
CA LEU A 127 -10.23 6.42 -14.75
C LEU A 127 -10.49 5.10 -15.48
N GLN A 128 -10.88 4.04 -14.77
CA GLN A 128 -11.16 2.71 -15.35
C GLN A 128 -12.65 2.46 -15.61
N GLY A 129 -13.52 3.46 -15.43
CA GLY A 129 -14.96 3.33 -15.65
C GLY A 129 -15.32 3.21 -17.15
N PRO A 130 -16.44 2.54 -17.49
CA PRO A 130 -16.87 2.32 -18.88
C PRO A 130 -17.13 3.61 -19.68
N GLU A 131 -17.40 4.73 -19.00
CA GLU A 131 -17.69 6.05 -19.59
C GLU A 131 -16.49 7.01 -19.60
N THR A 132 -15.27 6.51 -19.40
CA THR A 132 -14.08 7.38 -19.28
C THR A 132 -13.65 7.91 -20.65
N THR A 133 -13.99 9.17 -20.94
CA THR A 133 -13.47 9.90 -22.11
C THR A 133 -12.11 10.53 -21.83
N ILE A 134 -11.35 10.89 -22.88
CA ILE A 134 -10.05 11.55 -22.75
C ILE A 134 -10.19 12.89 -21.99
N LEU A 135 -11.25 13.65 -22.28
CA LEU A 135 -11.53 14.92 -21.59
C LEU A 135 -11.81 14.70 -20.10
N TYR A 136 -12.64 13.71 -19.76
CA TYR A 136 -12.90 13.34 -18.37
C TYR A 136 -11.64 12.88 -17.63
N ALA A 137 -10.77 12.12 -18.30
CA ALA A 137 -9.49 11.70 -17.72
C ALA A 137 -8.56 12.91 -17.46
N GLN A 138 -8.50 13.86 -18.39
CA GLN A 138 -7.72 15.08 -18.24
C GLN A 138 -8.21 15.90 -17.04
N ASP A 139 -9.52 16.06 -16.89
CA ASP A 139 -10.13 16.80 -15.78
C ASP A 139 -9.84 16.15 -14.42
N ARG A 140 -9.94 14.81 -14.34
CA ARG A 140 -9.62 14.06 -13.12
C ARG A 140 -8.15 14.17 -12.73
N ILE A 141 -7.24 14.09 -13.70
CA ILE A 141 -5.80 14.26 -13.46
C ILE A 141 -5.51 15.70 -13.01
N ASN A 142 -6.07 16.70 -13.67
CA ASN A 142 -5.87 18.11 -13.29
C ASN A 142 -6.42 18.40 -11.88
N ALA A 143 -7.59 17.89 -11.55
CA ALA A 143 -8.16 18.01 -10.21
C ALA A 143 -7.28 17.32 -9.15
N PHE A 144 -6.68 16.18 -9.47
CA PHE A 144 -5.75 15.49 -8.59
C PHE A 144 -4.47 16.31 -8.36
N VAL A 145 -3.85 16.82 -9.42
CA VAL A 145 -2.64 17.67 -9.32
C VAL A 145 -2.92 18.91 -8.47
N ARG A 146 -4.06 19.58 -8.67
CA ARG A 146 -4.45 20.75 -7.86
C ARG A 146 -4.56 20.43 -6.37
N LYS A 147 -5.02 19.23 -6.02
CA LYS A 147 -5.11 18.78 -4.62
C LYS A 147 -3.75 18.49 -3.98
N LEU A 148 -2.72 18.19 -4.77
CA LEU A 148 -1.36 17.97 -4.28
C LEU A 148 -0.56 19.27 -4.08
N THR A 149 -1.01 20.37 -4.71
CA THR A 149 -0.39 21.70 -4.61
C THR A 149 -1.02 22.60 -3.54
N LEU A 150 -1.99 22.09 -2.79
CA LEU A 150 -2.63 22.74 -1.65
C LEU A 150 -1.97 22.28 -0.35
#